data_AF-A0A1R4FRN8-F1
#
_entry.id   AF-A0A1R4FRN8-F1
#
_cell.length_a   1.000
_cell.length_b   1.000
_cell.length_c   1.000
_cell.angle_alpha   90.00
_cell.angle_beta   90.00
_cell.angle_gamma   90.00
#
_symmetry.space_group_name_H-M   'P 1'
#
loop_
_entity.id
_entity.type
_entity.pdbx_description
1 polymer ?
#
loop_
_entity_poly.entity_id
_entity_poly.type
_entity_poly.pdbx_seq_one_letter_code
_entity_poly.pdbx_strand_id
1 'polypeptide(L)'
;MGGISTSLVDSVARTSPRTIVRGGSPLDLYQRTIDGLVDGDTEVPPDGEAADPFWTGWRLDRRWRLAPAGHIRMGWFSAVMAAQRQVQRGLEIACPVLLMSSARSAVGPRWRDDMRYADTVLDVESMRAAGLRLGHHVTFATIPDAVHDITLSAPSVRATVYDELGRWVRGYVRR
;
A
#
# COMPACT_ATOMS: atom_id res chain seq x y z
N MET A 1 19.77 2.81 17.03
CA MET A 1 20.01 4.21 17.42
C MET A 1 18.91 5.08 16.82
N GLY A 2 18.01 5.65 17.63
CA GLY A 2 16.95 6.52 17.14
C GLY A 2 17.53 7.87 16.72
N GLY A 3 17.37 8.25 15.46
CA GLY A 3 17.79 9.56 14.96
C GLY A 3 17.05 10.69 15.68
N ILE A 4 17.68 11.85 15.77
CA ILE A 4 17.20 13.07 16.45
C ILE A 4 15.74 13.43 16.06
N SER A 5 15.31 13.09 14.84
CA SER A 5 13.95 13.27 14.34
C SER A 5 12.87 12.51 15.15
N THR A 6 13.13 11.26 15.53
CA THR A 6 12.17 10.43 16.29
C THR A 6 11.91 10.96 17.71
N SER A 7 12.94 11.53 18.34
CA SER A 7 12.85 12.09 19.69
C SER A 7 11.94 13.31 19.75
N LEU A 8 12.01 14.18 18.73
CA LEU A 8 11.14 15.36 18.62
C LEU A 8 9.67 14.97 18.44
N VAL A 9 9.40 14.01 17.54
CA VAL A 9 8.05 13.48 17.29
C VAL A 9 7.45 12.90 18.57
N ASP A 10 8.19 12.04 19.27
CA ASP A 10 7.72 11.39 20.50
C ASP A 10 7.54 12.39 21.65
N SER A 11 8.35 13.45 21.70
CA SER A 11 8.21 14.54 22.67
C SER A 11 6.93 15.36 22.45
N VAL A 12 6.67 15.78 21.20
CA VAL A 12 5.46 16.53 20.83
C VAL A 12 4.22 15.65 20.95
N ALA A 13 4.28 14.38 20.57
CA ALA A 13 3.17 13.44 20.73
C ALA A 13 2.78 13.24 22.20
N ARG A 14 3.74 13.29 23.12
CA ARG A 14 3.49 13.14 24.57
C ARG A 14 2.80 14.36 25.19
N THR A 15 3.22 15.57 24.82
CA THR A 15 2.70 16.82 25.40
C THR A 15 1.49 17.36 24.64
N SER A 16 1.43 17.15 23.33
CA SER A 16 0.42 17.70 22.43
C SER A 16 -0.05 16.66 21.38
N PRO A 17 -0.64 15.52 21.80
CA PRO A 17 -0.99 14.42 20.89
C PRO A 17 -2.02 14.80 19.81
N ARG A 18 -2.83 15.83 20.05
CA ARG A 18 -3.88 16.30 19.12
C ARG A 18 -3.38 17.30 18.09
N THR A 19 -2.12 17.74 18.16
CA THR A 19 -1.52 18.64 17.16
C THR A 19 -1.58 18.00 15.78
N ILE A 20 -2.05 18.77 14.80
CA ILE A 20 -2.15 18.34 13.41
C ILE A 20 -0.78 18.53 12.74
N VAL A 21 -0.27 17.47 12.12
CA VAL A 21 0.90 17.54 11.25
C VAL A 21 0.53 18.36 10.02
N ARG A 22 1.14 19.54 9.88
CA ARG A 22 0.98 20.39 8.70
C ARG A 22 1.88 19.85 7.58
N GLY A 23 1.33 19.67 6.38
CA GLY A 23 2.10 19.31 5.18
C GLY A 23 1.81 17.96 4.54
N GLY A 24 0.77 17.23 4.98
CA GLY A 24 0.32 16.01 4.32
C GLY A 24 -1.08 16.18 3.75
N SER A 25 -1.20 16.75 2.54
CA SER A 25 -2.29 16.27 1.69
C SER A 25 -1.85 14.87 1.25
N PRO A 26 -2.67 13.82 1.41
CA PRO A 26 -2.41 12.59 0.69
C PRO A 26 -2.40 13.00 -0.77
N LEU A 27 -1.32 12.69 -1.44
CA LEU A 27 -1.23 12.85 -2.86
C LEU A 27 -2.39 12.02 -3.42
N ASP A 28 -3.32 12.69 -4.10
CA ASP A 28 -4.50 12.12 -4.79
C ASP A 28 -4.12 11.10 -5.90
N LEU A 29 -2.83 10.75 -5.97
CA LEU A 29 -2.23 9.84 -6.93
C LEU A 29 -2.62 8.39 -6.66
N TYR A 30 -2.76 8.00 -5.39
CA TYR A 30 -3.38 6.71 -5.06
C TYR A 30 -4.84 6.69 -5.51
N GLN A 31 -5.57 7.78 -5.30
CA GLN A 31 -6.97 7.84 -5.70
C GLN A 31 -7.13 7.70 -7.22
N ARG A 32 -6.20 8.28 -7.98
CA ARG A 32 -6.14 8.16 -9.43
C ARG A 32 -5.95 6.72 -9.92
N THR A 33 -5.31 5.83 -9.17
CA THR A 33 -5.23 4.40 -9.55
C THR A 33 -6.56 3.67 -9.32
N ILE A 34 -7.47 4.22 -8.51
CA ILE A 34 -8.79 3.66 -8.21
C ILE A 34 -9.86 4.22 -9.15
N ASP A 35 -9.77 5.50 -9.49
CA ASP A 35 -10.79 6.20 -10.29
C ASP A 35 -10.80 5.78 -11.77
N GLY A 36 -9.86 4.95 -12.19
CA GLY A 36 -9.74 4.47 -13.57
C GLY A 36 -8.97 5.44 -14.45
N LEU A 37 -9.34 5.50 -15.72
CA LEU A 37 -8.83 6.49 -16.67
C LEU A 37 -9.58 7.82 -16.47
N VAL A 38 -8.84 8.91 -16.49
CA VAL A 38 -9.37 10.28 -16.43
C VAL A 38 -9.02 11.05 -17.69
N ASP A 39 -9.74 12.14 -17.97
CA ASP A 39 -9.48 12.99 -19.12
C ASP A 39 -8.00 13.45 -19.14
N GLY A 40 -7.33 13.18 -20.27
CA GLY A 40 -5.91 13.47 -20.47
C GLY A 40 -4.96 12.30 -20.18
N ASP A 41 -5.46 11.18 -19.68
CA ASP A 41 -4.70 9.92 -19.72
C ASP A 41 -4.48 9.49 -21.18
N THR A 42 -3.27 9.05 -21.49
CA THR A 42 -2.87 8.64 -22.86
C THR A 42 -3.08 7.15 -23.12
N GLU A 43 -3.54 6.44 -22.10
CA GLU A 43 -3.53 4.99 -22.08
C GLU A 43 -4.81 4.39 -22.66
N VAL A 44 -4.63 3.35 -23.48
CA VAL A 44 -5.74 2.65 -24.14
C VAL A 44 -5.86 1.27 -23.49
N PRO A 45 -7.01 0.94 -22.88
CA PRO A 45 -7.26 -0.39 -22.34
C PRO A 45 -7.08 -1.46 -23.43
N PRO A 46 -6.54 -2.65 -23.08
CA PRO A 46 -6.53 -3.78 -24.00
C PRO A 46 -7.93 -4.11 -24.52
N ASP A 47 -7.99 -4.68 -25.73
CA ASP A 47 -9.25 -5.11 -26.34
C ASP A 47 -10.01 -6.08 -25.42
N GLY A 48 -11.29 -5.79 -25.19
CA GLY A 48 -12.15 -6.59 -24.31
C GLY A 48 -12.02 -6.27 -22.82
N GLU A 49 -11.05 -5.46 -22.39
CA GLU A 49 -10.89 -5.06 -20.99
C GLU A 49 -11.41 -3.65 -20.70
N ALA A 50 -11.80 -2.86 -21.71
CA ALA A 50 -12.21 -1.47 -21.53
C ALA A 50 -13.36 -1.23 -20.51
N ALA A 51 -14.18 -2.25 -20.25
CA ALA A 51 -15.25 -2.20 -19.26
C ALA A 51 -14.82 -2.63 -17.84
N ASP A 52 -13.57 -3.08 -17.65
CA ASP A 52 -13.06 -3.47 -16.34
C ASP A 52 -12.94 -2.25 -15.41
N PRO A 53 -13.28 -2.38 -14.12
CA PRO A 53 -13.19 -1.28 -13.16
C PRO A 53 -11.77 -0.73 -12.96
N PHE A 54 -10.72 -1.46 -13.33
CA PHE A 54 -9.38 -0.90 -13.38
C PHE A 54 -9.28 0.30 -14.36
N TRP A 55 -10.03 0.24 -15.46
CA TRP A 55 -10.05 1.27 -16.50
C TRP A 55 -11.21 2.24 -16.33
N THR A 56 -12.37 1.78 -15.86
CA THR A 56 -13.58 2.63 -15.71
C THR A 56 -13.73 3.24 -14.32
N GLY A 57 -12.93 2.80 -13.36
CA GLY A 57 -12.99 3.20 -11.96
C GLY A 57 -13.74 2.22 -11.07
N TRP A 58 -13.19 1.98 -9.88
CA TRP A 58 -13.77 1.12 -8.86
C TRP A 58 -14.84 1.85 -8.05
N ARG A 59 -15.98 1.19 -7.84
CA ARG A 59 -17.07 1.72 -7.02
C ARG A 59 -16.83 1.44 -5.53
N LEU A 60 -16.14 2.34 -4.86
CA LEU A 60 -15.90 2.23 -3.41
C LEU A 60 -17.07 2.76 -2.58
N ASP A 61 -17.33 2.10 -1.44
CA ASP A 61 -18.30 2.57 -0.46
C ASP A 61 -17.76 3.82 0.25
N ARG A 62 -18.42 4.97 0.03
CA ARG A 62 -18.03 6.26 0.61
C ARG A 62 -18.09 6.28 2.14
N ARG A 63 -18.83 5.36 2.78
CA ARG A 63 -18.86 5.24 4.25
C ARG A 63 -17.53 4.74 4.81
N TRP A 64 -16.74 4.04 4.00
CA TRP A 64 -15.47 3.46 4.41
C TRP A 64 -14.28 4.34 4.04
N ARG A 65 -14.50 5.44 3.31
CA ARG A 65 -13.44 6.34 2.85
C ARG A 65 -13.72 7.80 3.21
N LEU A 66 -12.80 8.38 3.99
CA LEU A 66 -12.75 9.81 4.24
C LEU A 66 -12.09 10.50 3.03
N ALA A 67 -12.85 11.31 2.29
CA ALA A 67 -12.37 12.15 1.21
C ALA A 67 -12.86 13.60 1.46
N PRO A 68 -11.96 14.58 1.70
CA PRO A 68 -10.50 14.44 1.79
C PRO A 68 -10.07 13.59 3.00
N ALA A 69 -8.84 13.06 2.96
CA ALA A 69 -8.32 12.30 4.09
C ALA A 69 -8.31 13.15 5.37
N GLY A 70 -8.54 12.49 6.51
CA GLY A 70 -8.52 13.15 7.80
C GLY A 70 -7.15 13.72 8.17
N HIS A 71 -7.15 14.66 9.12
CA HIS A 71 -5.92 15.23 9.65
C HIS A 71 -5.05 14.18 10.35
N ILE A 72 -3.76 14.15 9.99
CA ILE A 72 -2.75 13.37 10.70
C ILE A 72 -2.45 14.05 12.04
N ARG A 73 -2.68 13.35 13.15
CA ARG A 73 -2.39 13.83 14.51
C ARG A 73 -1.03 13.32 14.99
N MET A 74 -0.30 14.13 15.78
CA MET A 74 1.03 13.78 16.30
C MET A 74 1.03 12.48 17.13
N GLY A 75 0.00 12.25 17.94
CA GLY A 75 -0.14 11.00 18.70
C GLY A 75 -0.29 9.77 17.80
N TRP A 76 -1.09 9.89 16.72
CA TRP A 76 -1.24 8.82 15.74
C TRP A 76 0.06 8.60 14.96
N PHE A 77 0.72 9.68 14.53
CA PHE A 77 1.98 9.58 13.79
C PHE A 77 3.08 8.91 14.62
N SER A 78 3.26 9.29 15.89
CA SER A 78 4.19 8.62 16.81
C SER A 78 3.85 7.14 16.99
N ALA A 79 2.56 6.79 17.13
CA ALA A 79 2.11 5.40 17.24
C ALA A 79 2.45 4.58 15.98
N VAL A 80 2.22 5.13 14.78
CA VAL A 80 2.59 4.49 13.50
C VAL A 80 4.10 4.27 13.41
N MET A 81 4.90 5.30 13.74
CA MET A 81 6.37 5.19 13.72
C MET A 81 6.87 4.14 14.73
N ALA A 82 6.25 4.04 15.90
CA ALA A 82 6.57 3.01 16.89
C ALA A 82 6.22 1.61 16.39
N ALA A 83 5.04 1.43 15.79
CA ALA A 83 4.62 0.16 15.20
C ALA A 83 5.53 -0.28 14.05
N GLN A 84 5.92 0.64 13.15
CA GLN A 84 6.88 0.34 12.08
C GLN A 84 8.23 -0.16 12.63
N ARG A 85 8.74 0.47 13.70
CA ARG A 85 9.96 -0.02 14.38
C ARG A 85 9.79 -1.40 14.99
N GLN A 86 8.60 -1.72 15.50
CA GLN A 86 8.31 -3.06 16.01
C GLN A 86 8.32 -4.09 14.88
N VAL A 87 7.64 -3.81 13.76
CA VAL A 87 7.66 -4.67 12.56
C VAL A 87 9.08 -4.88 12.05
N GLN A 88 9.90 -3.82 11.98
CA GLN A 88 11.30 -3.91 11.56
C GLN A 88 12.18 -4.74 12.51
N ARG A 89 11.81 -4.90 13.78
CA ARG A 89 12.51 -5.81 14.71
C ARG A 89 12.07 -7.26 14.51
N GLY A 90 10.86 -7.47 14.03
CA GLY A 90 10.20 -8.76 13.88
C GLY A 90 9.04 -8.90 14.87
N LEU A 91 8.03 -9.68 14.48
CA LEU A 91 6.81 -9.87 15.29
C LEU A 91 6.66 -11.29 15.85
N GLU A 92 7.52 -12.23 15.45
CA GLU A 92 7.43 -13.64 15.86
C GLU A 92 6.03 -14.25 15.60
N ILE A 93 5.42 -13.91 14.46
CA ILE A 93 4.12 -14.47 14.07
C ILE A 93 4.28 -15.98 13.90
N ALA A 94 3.52 -16.73 14.70
CA ALA A 94 3.65 -18.18 14.82
C ALA A 94 3.05 -18.97 13.64
N CYS A 95 2.14 -18.36 12.87
CA CYS A 95 1.52 -19.01 11.71
C CYS A 95 2.24 -18.62 10.40
N PRO A 96 2.11 -19.44 9.34
CA PRO A 96 2.58 -19.07 8.00
C PRO A 96 2.01 -17.74 7.53
N VAL A 97 2.87 -16.86 6.99
CA VAL A 97 2.48 -15.56 6.44
C VAL A 97 2.71 -15.55 4.93
N LEU A 98 1.70 -15.15 4.16
CA LEU A 98 1.85 -14.72 2.78
C LEU A 98 1.98 -13.20 2.73
N LEU A 99 3.08 -12.72 2.16
CA LEU A 99 3.29 -11.32 1.83
C LEU A 99 3.32 -11.18 0.31
N MET A 100 2.48 -10.29 -0.24
CA MET A 100 2.45 -9.98 -1.66
C MET A 100 2.62 -8.47 -1.85
N SER A 101 3.34 -8.07 -2.89
CA SER A 101 3.56 -6.65 -3.20
C SER A 101 3.64 -6.38 -4.68
N SER A 102 3.46 -5.11 -5.07
CA SER A 102 3.95 -4.64 -6.37
C SER A 102 5.46 -4.90 -6.51
N ALA A 103 5.91 -5.01 -7.75
CA ALA A 103 7.32 -5.18 -8.09
C ALA A 103 8.17 -3.93 -7.86
N ARG A 104 7.57 -2.74 -7.94
CA ARG A 104 8.30 -1.48 -7.83
C ARG A 104 7.44 -0.40 -7.20
N SER A 105 8.12 0.60 -6.65
CA SER A 105 7.52 1.83 -6.18
C SER A 105 7.64 2.93 -7.23
N ALA A 106 6.59 3.73 -7.38
CA ALA A 106 6.57 4.96 -8.14
C ALA A 106 6.06 6.11 -7.25
N VAL A 107 6.71 6.30 -6.10
CA VAL A 107 6.36 7.37 -5.15
C VAL A 107 6.85 8.72 -5.70
N GLY A 108 5.96 9.71 -5.75
CA GLY A 108 6.31 11.05 -6.21
C GLY A 108 5.17 12.04 -6.03
N PRO A 109 5.42 13.35 -6.17
CA PRO A 109 4.42 14.39 -5.88
C PRO A 109 3.45 14.67 -7.03
N ARG A 110 3.66 14.08 -8.21
CA ARG A 110 2.87 14.32 -9.43
C ARG A 110 2.64 13.01 -10.18
N TRP A 111 1.49 12.91 -10.84
CA TRP A 111 1.16 11.77 -11.68
C TRP A 111 2.13 11.63 -12.85
N ARG A 112 2.42 10.38 -13.18
CA ARG A 112 3.13 9.94 -14.39
C ARG A 112 2.52 8.61 -14.81
N ASP A 113 2.47 8.32 -16.10
CA ASP A 113 1.75 7.15 -16.60
C ASP A 113 2.33 5.82 -16.06
N ASP A 114 3.63 5.76 -15.73
CA ASP A 114 4.26 4.60 -15.08
C ASP A 114 3.68 4.26 -13.70
N MET A 115 3.03 5.23 -13.04
CA MET A 115 2.36 5.06 -11.74
C MET A 115 1.12 4.17 -11.82
N ARG A 116 0.53 3.96 -13.01
CA ARG A 116 -0.61 3.04 -13.18
C ARG A 116 -0.21 1.56 -13.02
N TYR A 117 1.08 1.27 -12.94
CA TYR A 117 1.64 -0.08 -12.89
C TYR A 117 2.66 -0.26 -11.75
N ALA A 118 2.53 0.52 -10.68
CA ALA A 118 3.45 0.51 -9.55
C ALA A 118 2.76 0.91 -8.25
N ASP A 119 3.40 0.62 -7.11
CA ASP A 119 2.94 1.14 -5.83
C ASP A 119 3.31 2.63 -5.70
N THR A 120 2.30 3.51 -5.61
CA THR A 120 2.48 4.97 -5.49
C THR A 120 2.52 5.45 -4.05
N VAL A 121 2.32 4.56 -3.08
CA VAL A 121 2.14 4.87 -1.66
C VAL A 121 3.31 4.36 -0.83
N LEU A 122 3.71 3.10 -1.04
CA LEU A 122 4.71 2.41 -0.23
C LEU A 122 6.04 2.25 -0.97
N ASP A 123 7.13 2.32 -0.20
CA ASP A 123 8.42 1.79 -0.63
C ASP A 123 8.41 0.26 -0.47
N VAL A 124 8.26 -0.44 -1.60
CA VAL A 124 8.09 -1.90 -1.62
C VAL A 124 9.36 -2.63 -1.17
N GLU A 125 10.54 -2.02 -1.33
CA GLU A 125 11.80 -2.64 -0.91
C GLU A 125 11.94 -2.59 0.62
N SER A 126 11.70 -1.41 1.22
CA SER A 126 11.64 -1.31 2.69
C SER A 126 10.54 -2.21 3.28
N MET A 127 9.38 -2.27 2.64
CA MET A 127 8.28 -3.13 3.06
C MET A 127 8.66 -4.61 3.00
N ARG A 128 9.29 -5.05 1.91
CA ARG A 128 9.76 -6.44 1.74
C ARG A 128 10.79 -6.79 2.82
N ALA A 129 11.80 -5.95 3.02
CA ALA A 129 12.86 -6.17 4.00
C ALA A 129 12.30 -6.31 5.43
N ALA A 130 11.33 -5.47 5.81
CA ALA A 130 10.65 -5.59 7.10
C ALA A 130 9.69 -6.79 7.15
N GLY A 131 8.96 -7.04 6.07
CA GLY A 131 7.95 -8.08 5.95
C GLY A 131 8.49 -9.50 6.07
N LEU A 132 9.71 -9.75 5.58
CA LEU A 132 10.40 -11.03 5.75
C LEU A 132 10.74 -11.36 7.22
N ARG A 133 10.62 -10.39 8.13
CA ARG A 133 10.87 -10.55 9.57
C ARG A 133 9.59 -10.79 10.38
N LEU A 134 8.44 -10.91 9.72
CA LEU A 134 7.15 -11.02 10.40
C LEU A 134 7.03 -12.29 11.26
N GLY A 135 7.65 -13.39 10.84
CA GLY A 135 7.66 -14.65 11.57
C GLY A 135 8.69 -15.62 10.99
N HIS A 136 8.70 -16.86 11.49
CA HIS A 136 9.65 -17.88 11.02
C HIS A 136 9.33 -18.44 9.63
N HIS A 137 8.08 -18.30 9.19
CA HIS A 137 7.62 -18.84 7.90
C HIS A 137 6.90 -17.76 7.09
N VAL A 138 7.67 -17.02 6.28
CA VAL A 138 7.14 -15.99 5.38
C VAL A 138 7.33 -16.45 3.93
N THR A 139 6.24 -16.51 3.18
CA THR A 139 6.27 -16.63 1.73
C THR A 139 6.09 -15.24 1.14
N PHE A 140 7.00 -14.84 0.26
CA PHE A 140 6.93 -13.55 -0.41
C PHE A 140 6.71 -13.72 -1.92
N ALA A 141 5.72 -13.03 -2.48
CA ALA A 141 5.47 -12.98 -3.91
C ALA A 141 5.48 -11.54 -4.43
N THR A 142 6.31 -11.30 -5.43
CA THR A 142 6.33 -10.04 -6.17
C THR A 142 5.38 -10.14 -7.35
N ILE A 143 4.50 -9.16 -7.50
CA ILE A 143 3.53 -9.08 -8.59
C ILE A 143 3.94 -7.94 -9.55
N PRO A 144 4.44 -8.26 -10.75
CA PRO A 144 4.72 -7.26 -11.78
C PRO A 144 3.49 -6.43 -12.10
N ASP A 145 3.71 -5.13 -12.32
CA ASP A 145 2.70 -4.16 -12.73
C ASP A 145 1.48 -4.00 -11.82
N ALA A 146 1.54 -4.55 -10.60
CA ALA A 146 0.51 -4.34 -9.62
C ALA A 146 0.53 -2.90 -9.08
N VAL A 147 -0.67 -2.35 -8.89
CA VAL A 147 -0.85 -1.09 -8.17
C VAL A 147 -0.74 -1.30 -6.66
N HIS A 148 -0.85 -0.23 -5.88
CA HIS A 148 -0.80 -0.30 -4.42
C HIS A 148 -1.73 -1.37 -3.83
N ASP A 149 -3.04 -1.27 -4.12
CA ASP A 149 -3.97 -2.35 -3.82
C ASP A 149 -3.88 -3.42 -4.91
N ILE A 150 -3.00 -4.40 -4.72
CA ILE A 150 -2.67 -5.38 -5.76
C ILE A 150 -3.90 -6.13 -6.31
N THR A 151 -4.94 -6.33 -5.50
CA THR A 151 -6.20 -6.98 -5.89
C THR A 151 -7.11 -6.08 -6.73
N LEU A 152 -6.77 -4.80 -6.90
CA LEU A 152 -7.47 -3.84 -7.75
C LEU A 152 -6.69 -3.53 -9.04
N SER A 153 -5.57 -4.21 -9.30
CA SER A 153 -4.74 -4.04 -10.51
C SER A 153 -5.49 -4.43 -11.80
N ALA A 154 -4.85 -4.19 -12.94
CA ALA A 154 -5.32 -4.62 -14.26
C ALA A 154 -5.74 -6.11 -14.28
N PRO A 155 -6.70 -6.52 -15.12
CA PRO A 155 -7.29 -7.86 -15.12
C PRO A 155 -6.29 -9.02 -15.04
N SER A 156 -5.27 -9.02 -15.90
CA SER A 156 -4.24 -10.07 -15.94
C SER A 156 -3.36 -10.09 -14.68
N VAL A 157 -3.00 -8.92 -14.17
CA VAL A 157 -2.23 -8.76 -12.93
C VAL A 157 -3.04 -9.24 -11.73
N ARG A 158 -4.31 -8.84 -11.65
CA ARG A 158 -5.23 -9.24 -10.60
C ARG A 158 -5.50 -10.75 -10.62
N ALA A 159 -5.62 -11.36 -11.79
CA ALA A 159 -5.70 -12.82 -11.92
C ALA A 159 -4.46 -13.51 -11.31
N THR A 160 -3.27 -12.99 -11.61
CA THR A 160 -2.00 -13.49 -11.01
C THR A 160 -2.01 -13.39 -9.49
N VAL A 161 -2.49 -12.27 -8.92
CA VAL A 161 -2.63 -12.12 -7.46
C VAL A 161 -3.52 -13.21 -6.86
N TYR A 162 -4.70 -13.46 -7.45
CA TYR A 162 -5.61 -14.47 -6.94
C TYR A 162 -5.09 -15.89 -7.14
N ASP A 163 -4.34 -16.15 -8.20
CA ASP A 163 -3.70 -17.45 -8.44
C ASP A 163 -2.60 -17.73 -7.41
N GLU A 164 -1.75 -16.75 -7.09
CA GLU A 164 -0.73 -16.87 -6.04
C GLU A 164 -1.37 -17.07 -4.67
N LEU A 165 -2.38 -16.27 -4.33
CA LEU A 165 -3.14 -16.43 -3.09
C LEU A 165 -3.76 -17.82 -3.00
N GLY A 166 -4.42 -18.27 -4.07
CA GLY A 166 -5.07 -19.57 -4.14
C GLY A 166 -4.07 -20.72 -4.01
N ARG A 167 -2.90 -20.61 -4.67
CA ARG A 167 -1.81 -21.58 -4.56
C ARG A 167 -1.31 -21.67 -3.12
N TRP A 168 -1.05 -20.53 -2.48
CA TRP A 168 -0.57 -20.49 -1.11
C TRP A 168 -1.60 -21.06 -0.12
N VAL A 169 -2.88 -20.70 -0.26
CA VAL A 169 -3.97 -21.25 0.57
C VAL A 169 -4.07 -22.78 0.44
N ARG A 170 -3.96 -23.32 -0.78
CA ARG A 170 -3.95 -24.77 -0.99
C ARG A 170 -2.72 -25.45 -0.37
N GLY A 171 -1.57 -24.76 -0.32
CA GLY A 171 -0.34 -25.31 0.25
C GLY A 171 -0.27 -25.25 1.78
N TYR A 172 -0.79 -24.19 2.41
CA TYR A 172 -0.58 -23.91 3.84
C TYR A 172 -1.82 -23.95 4.72
N VAL A 173 -3.03 -23.79 4.14
CA VAL A 173 -4.27 -23.65 4.92
C VAL A 173 -5.17 -24.86 4.78
N ARG A 174 -5.30 -25.40 3.57
CA ARG A 174 -6.15 -26.57 3.30
C ARG A 174 -5.38 -27.86 3.60
N ARG A 175 -5.91 -28.68 4.50
CA ARG A 175 -5.60 -30.11 4.64
C ARG A 175 -6.64 -30.91 3.88
#